data_AF-A0A7X9AXF8-F1
#
_entry.id   AF-A0A7X9AXF8-F1
#
_cell.length_a   1.000
_cell.length_b   1.000
_cell.length_c   1.000
_cell.angle_alpha   90.00
_cell.angle_beta   90.00
_cell.angle_gamma   90.00
#
_symmetry.space_group_name_H-M   'P 1'
#
loop_
_entity.id
_entity.type
_entity.pdbx_description
1 polymer ?
#
loop_
_entity_poly.entity_id
_entity_poly.type
_entity_poly.pdbx_seq_one_letter_code
_entity_poly.pdbx_strand_id
1 'polypeptide(L)'
;DEITRDTLLLLRLSPLSPLTVVIGKMKAALLYVMIFLLSSLPVFLALVYLESSGSIDIAGLIPSGFSSEALEACRLAWQTLMENYWRVGAWVGVLFTTCLVFTSCGLCASSFSPSTGVATALSYGLALLFTAGTLSVLLFSSRINPSIQACFLMFNPFIAAMEITLDNSLASRLPSIMGNRLWQNHLIIFSALALLLLVISAFRVHYLFKEQK
;
A
#
# COMPACT_ATOMS: atom_id res chain seq x y z
N ASP A 1 9.92 -8.17 -20.20
CA ASP A 1 10.30 -9.39 -20.93
C ASP A 1 9.79 -9.45 -22.35
N GLU A 2 8.55 -9.01 -22.59
CA GLU A 2 7.88 -9.12 -23.88
C GLU A 2 8.55 -8.29 -24.97
N ILE A 3 8.98 -7.08 -24.61
CA ILE A 3 9.74 -6.18 -25.49
C ILE A 3 11.12 -6.76 -25.77
N THR A 4 11.80 -7.29 -24.76
CA THR A 4 13.18 -7.81 -24.88
C THR A 4 13.28 -9.17 -25.57
N ARG A 5 12.19 -9.94 -25.60
CA ARG A 5 12.12 -11.28 -26.21
C ARG A 5 11.30 -11.31 -27.51
N ASP A 6 10.94 -10.13 -28.04
CA ASP A 6 10.09 -9.96 -29.23
C ASP A 6 8.74 -10.71 -29.20
N THR A 7 8.30 -11.14 -28.02
CA THR A 7 7.01 -11.82 -27.83
C THR A 7 5.84 -10.83 -27.76
N LEU A 8 6.13 -9.52 -27.72
CA LEU A 8 5.12 -8.46 -27.85
C LEU A 8 4.33 -8.59 -29.17
N LEU A 9 4.98 -9.04 -30.25
CA LEU A 9 4.32 -9.26 -31.54
C LEU A 9 3.25 -10.36 -31.44
N LEU A 10 3.55 -11.45 -30.73
CA LEU A 10 2.59 -12.54 -30.48
C LEU A 10 1.39 -12.04 -29.66
N LEU A 11 1.63 -11.16 -28.68
CA LEU A 11 0.55 -10.54 -27.91
C LEU A 11 -0.35 -9.64 -28.77
N ARG A 12 0.23 -8.91 -29.73
CA ARG A 12 -0.55 -8.08 -30.68
C ARG A 12 -1.44 -8.91 -31.61
N LEU A 13 -1.01 -10.13 -31.95
CA LEU A 13 -1.79 -11.06 -32.77
C LEU A 13 -2.89 -11.79 -31.99
N SER A 14 -2.86 -11.71 -30.65
CA SER A 14 -3.88 -12.28 -29.78
C SER A 14 -5.09 -11.36 -29.64
N PRO A 15 -6.30 -11.88 -29.32
CA PRO A 15 -7.49 -11.06 -29.10
C PRO A 15 -7.47 -10.29 -27.76
N LEU A 16 -6.30 -10.17 -27.11
CA LEU A 16 -6.19 -9.53 -25.80
C LEU A 16 -6.11 -8.02 -25.92
N SER A 17 -6.94 -7.33 -25.15
CA SER A 17 -6.85 -5.88 -25.03
C SER A 17 -5.60 -5.46 -24.24
N PRO A 18 -4.99 -4.29 -24.54
CA PRO A 18 -3.88 -3.74 -23.77
C PRO A 18 -4.17 -3.63 -22.27
N LEU A 19 -5.41 -3.26 -21.93
CA LEU A 19 -5.87 -3.15 -20.55
C LEU A 19 -5.91 -4.51 -19.86
N THR A 20 -6.37 -5.55 -20.55
CA THR A 20 -6.38 -6.93 -20.04
C THR A 20 -4.96 -7.40 -19.73
N VAL A 21 -3.97 -7.04 -20.56
CA VAL A 21 -2.57 -7.38 -20.32
C VAL A 21 -2.02 -6.69 -19.08
N VAL A 22 -2.25 -5.38 -18.93
CA VAL A 22 -1.78 -4.62 -17.75
C VAL A 22 -2.45 -5.10 -16.47
N ILE A 23 -3.77 -5.29 -16.48
CA ILE A 23 -4.52 -5.81 -15.32
C ILE A 23 -4.07 -7.24 -15.00
N GLY A 24 -3.86 -8.09 -16.00
CA GLY A 24 -3.36 -9.45 -15.81
C GLY A 24 -2.00 -9.48 -15.12
N LYS A 25 -1.07 -8.63 -15.57
CA LYS A 25 0.25 -8.48 -14.94
C LYS A 25 0.14 -7.95 -13.51
N MET A 26 -0.73 -6.98 -13.27
CA MET A 26 -0.97 -6.44 -11.94
C MET A 26 -1.54 -7.49 -10.99
N LYS A 27 -2.54 -8.27 -11.44
CA LYS A 27 -3.14 -9.36 -10.65
C LYS A 27 -2.11 -10.44 -10.31
N ALA A 28 -1.29 -10.85 -11.29
CA ALA A 28 -0.25 -11.83 -11.07
C ALA A 28 0.78 -11.34 -10.03
N ALA A 29 1.25 -10.11 -10.17
CA ALA A 29 2.20 -9.52 -9.22
C ALA A 29 1.59 -9.37 -7.81
N LEU A 30 0.34 -8.90 -7.72
CA LEU A 30 -0.35 -8.76 -6.44
C LEU A 30 -0.63 -10.10 -5.77
N LEU A 31 -0.93 -11.16 -6.52
CA LEU A 31 -1.15 -12.48 -5.94
C LEU A 31 0.05 -12.96 -5.13
N TYR A 32 1.27 -12.80 -5.67
CA TYR A 32 2.50 -13.14 -4.94
C TYR A 32 2.65 -12.33 -3.66
N VAL A 33 2.38 -11.02 -3.74
CA VAL A 33 2.43 -10.15 -2.56
C VAL A 33 1.37 -10.52 -1.54
N MET A 34 0.15 -10.87 -1.96
CA MET A 34 -0.94 -11.23 -1.04
C MET A 34 -0.59 -12.47 -0.23
N ILE A 35 0.13 -13.43 -0.81
CA ILE A 35 0.61 -14.60 -0.07
C ILE A 35 1.51 -14.17 1.10
N PHE A 36 2.44 -13.24 0.86
CA PHE A 36 3.30 -12.71 1.93
C PHE A 36 2.53 -11.90 2.97
N LEU A 37 1.55 -11.07 2.55
CA LEU A 37 0.74 -10.29 3.49
C LEU A 37 -0.17 -11.18 4.33
N LEU A 38 -0.83 -12.17 3.73
CA LEU A 38 -1.66 -13.12 4.46
C LEU A 38 -0.81 -13.96 5.43
N SER A 39 0.41 -14.33 5.03
CA SER A 39 1.34 -15.06 5.89
C SER A 39 1.87 -14.22 7.06
N SER A 40 1.86 -12.89 6.98
CA SER A 40 2.29 -12.02 8.08
C SER A 40 1.17 -11.63 9.05
N LEU A 41 -0.10 -11.82 8.67
CA LEU A 41 -1.25 -11.55 9.55
C LEU A 41 -1.18 -12.25 10.92
N PRO A 42 -0.79 -13.54 11.04
CA PRO A 42 -0.70 -14.19 12.35
C PRO A 42 0.25 -13.47 13.31
N VAL A 43 1.34 -12.90 12.80
CA VAL A 43 2.30 -12.12 13.60
C VAL A 43 1.65 -10.83 14.09
N PHE A 44 0.98 -10.08 13.22
CA PHE A 44 0.29 -8.85 13.62
C PHE A 44 -0.84 -9.11 14.61
N LEU A 45 -1.62 -10.17 14.41
CA LEU A 45 -2.69 -10.57 15.33
C LEU A 45 -2.14 -10.97 16.70
N ALA A 46 -1.02 -11.70 16.74
CA ALA A 46 -0.36 -12.06 17.99
C ALA A 46 0.18 -10.83 18.74
N LEU A 47 0.78 -9.88 18.03
CA LEU A 47 1.27 -8.63 18.63
C LEU A 47 0.14 -7.81 19.25
N VAL A 48 -0.99 -7.67 18.54
CA VAL A 48 -2.15 -6.96 19.07
C VAL A 48 -2.78 -7.70 20.24
N TYR A 49 -2.85 -9.04 20.19
CA TYR A 49 -3.34 -9.83 21.31
C TYR A 49 -2.49 -9.62 22.57
N LEU A 50 -1.16 -9.53 22.42
CA LEU A 50 -0.24 -9.25 23.54
C LEU A 50 -0.34 -7.82 24.07
N GLU A 51 -0.68 -6.84 23.22
CA GLU A 51 -0.89 -5.44 23.62
C GLU A 51 -2.28 -5.24 24.26
N SER A 52 -3.28 -6.03 23.83
CA SER A 52 -4.65 -5.89 24.30
C SER A 52 -4.77 -6.23 25.79
N SER A 53 -5.22 -5.27 26.59
CA SER A 53 -5.45 -5.46 28.03
C SER A 53 -6.80 -6.11 28.34
N GLY A 54 -7.63 -6.37 27.32
CA GLY A 54 -9.00 -6.85 27.45
C GLY A 54 -9.21 -8.25 26.88
N SER A 55 -10.04 -9.04 27.56
CA SER A 55 -10.56 -10.29 27.01
C SER A 55 -11.47 -9.99 25.82
N ILE A 56 -11.26 -10.68 24.70
CA ILE A 56 -12.14 -10.62 23.54
C ILE A 56 -13.34 -11.54 23.81
N ASP A 57 -14.53 -10.96 23.93
CA ASP A 57 -15.77 -11.74 24.00
C ASP A 57 -16.19 -12.22 22.61
N ILE A 58 -15.62 -13.36 22.19
CA ILE A 58 -15.95 -13.98 20.90
C ILE A 58 -17.40 -14.47 20.88
N ALA A 59 -17.94 -14.91 22.02
CA ALA A 59 -19.30 -15.40 22.12
C ALA A 59 -20.31 -14.27 21.92
N GLY A 60 -20.01 -13.07 22.42
CA GLY A 60 -20.82 -11.86 22.22
C GLY A 60 -20.86 -11.34 20.79
N LEU A 61 -19.95 -11.76 19.89
CA LEU A 61 -19.95 -11.28 18.49
C LEU A 61 -21.18 -11.76 17.71
N ILE A 62 -21.76 -12.89 18.09
CA ILE A 62 -22.97 -13.43 17.47
C ILE A 62 -24.15 -13.14 18.40
N PRO A 63 -25.19 -12.43 17.92
CA PRO A 63 -26.34 -12.12 18.77
C PRO A 63 -27.05 -13.42 19.17
N SER A 64 -27.26 -13.60 20.47
CA SER A 64 -28.00 -14.74 21.04
C SER A 64 -29.52 -14.66 20.79
N GLY A 65 -29.99 -13.54 20.24
CA GLY A 65 -31.38 -13.29 19.85
C GLY A 65 -31.55 -11.86 19.30
N PHE A 66 -32.80 -11.48 19.04
CA PHE A 66 -33.15 -10.13 18.54
C PHE A 66 -33.72 -9.20 19.61
N SER A 67 -33.51 -9.50 20.90
CA SER A 67 -33.83 -8.55 21.97
C SER A 67 -32.88 -7.34 21.93
N SER A 68 -33.34 -6.20 22.44
CA SER A 68 -32.53 -4.98 22.50
C SER A 68 -31.22 -5.21 23.27
N GLU A 69 -31.28 -5.92 24.39
CA GLU A 69 -30.12 -6.25 25.22
C GLU A 69 -29.11 -7.14 24.48
N ALA A 70 -29.58 -8.15 23.74
CA ALA A 70 -28.71 -9.04 22.96
C ALA A 70 -28.02 -8.28 21.80
N LEU A 71 -28.74 -7.36 21.17
CA LEU A 71 -28.19 -6.53 20.09
C LEU A 71 -27.17 -5.50 20.61
N GLU A 72 -27.42 -4.92 21.79
CA GLU A 72 -26.47 -4.01 22.45
C GLU A 72 -25.19 -4.73 22.88
N ALA A 73 -25.30 -5.92 23.47
CA ALA A 73 -24.15 -6.75 23.81
C ALA A 73 -23.32 -7.10 22.57
N CYS A 74 -23.97 -7.48 21.47
CA CYS A 74 -23.29 -7.76 20.20
C CYS A 74 -22.61 -6.53 19.61
N ARG A 75 -23.25 -5.36 19.68
CA ARG A 75 -22.66 -4.09 19.25
C ARG A 75 -21.41 -3.76 20.06
N LEU A 76 -21.46 -3.91 21.38
CA LEU A 76 -20.32 -3.64 22.27
C LEU A 76 -19.16 -4.59 21.97
N ALA A 77 -19.43 -5.89 21.81
CA ALA A 77 -18.42 -6.88 21.43
C ALA A 77 -17.73 -6.51 20.10
N TRP A 78 -18.51 -6.05 19.11
CA TRP A 78 -17.96 -5.60 17.82
C TRP A 78 -17.13 -4.32 17.95
N GLN A 79 -17.57 -3.36 18.78
CA GLN A 79 -16.83 -2.13 19.05
C GLN A 79 -15.48 -2.44 19.70
N THR A 80 -15.46 -3.29 20.73
CA THR A 80 -14.21 -3.72 21.38
C THR A 80 -13.27 -4.44 20.41
N LEU A 81 -13.81 -5.30 19.54
CA LEU A 81 -12.99 -5.96 18.52
C LEU A 81 -12.39 -4.94 17.54
N MET A 82 -13.18 -3.97 17.06
CA MET A 82 -12.68 -2.93 16.16
C MET A 82 -11.64 -2.03 16.85
N GLU A 83 -11.87 -1.64 18.10
CA GLU A 83 -10.93 -0.83 18.89
C GLU A 83 -9.60 -1.54 19.14
N ASN A 84 -9.62 -2.87 19.31
CA ASN A 84 -8.40 -3.64 19.47
C ASN A 84 -7.66 -3.86 18.14
N TYR A 85 -8.38 -4.11 17.04
CA TYR A 85 -7.78 -4.56 15.78
C TYR A 85 -7.70 -3.52 14.65
N TRP A 86 -8.17 -2.29 14.83
CA TRP A 86 -8.12 -1.27 13.76
C TRP A 86 -6.68 -1.02 13.27
N ARG A 87 -5.68 -1.11 14.17
CA ARG A 87 -4.26 -0.95 13.83
C ARG A 87 -3.80 -2.00 12.82
N VAL A 88 -4.28 -3.24 12.94
CA VAL A 88 -3.98 -4.32 11.97
C VAL A 88 -4.54 -3.95 10.60
N GLY A 89 -5.79 -3.48 10.55
CA GLY A 89 -6.40 -3.01 9.31
C GLY A 89 -5.61 -1.87 8.65
N ALA A 90 -5.19 -0.88 9.45
CA ALA A 90 -4.37 0.24 8.96
C ALA A 90 -2.99 -0.23 8.44
N TRP A 91 -2.34 -1.16 9.14
CA TRP A 91 -1.08 -1.78 8.72
C TRP A 91 -1.20 -2.52 7.40
N VAL A 92 -2.23 -3.36 7.26
CA VAL A 92 -2.54 -4.07 6.01
C VAL A 92 -2.78 -3.06 4.89
N GLY A 93 -3.50 -1.98 5.17
CA GLY A 93 -3.70 -0.87 4.24
C GLY A 93 -2.39 -0.29 3.73
N VAL A 94 -1.48 0.10 4.63
CA VAL A 94 -0.18 0.73 4.27
C VAL A 94 0.67 -0.23 3.44
N LEU A 95 0.77 -1.49 3.85
CA LEU A 95 1.53 -2.50 3.13
C LEU A 95 0.94 -2.75 1.74
N PHE A 96 -0.39 -2.90 1.67
CA PHE A 96 -1.10 -3.12 0.42
C PHE A 96 -0.91 -1.95 -0.56
N THR A 97 -1.12 -0.70 -0.13
CA THR A 97 -0.95 0.49 -0.97
C THR A 97 0.51 0.69 -1.39
N THR A 98 1.47 0.42 -0.50
CA THR A 98 2.90 0.49 -0.84
C THR A 98 3.26 -0.52 -1.91
N CYS A 99 2.82 -1.77 -1.77
CA CYS A 99 3.04 -2.80 -2.76
C CYS A 99 2.35 -2.48 -4.09
N LEU A 100 1.14 -1.93 -4.06
CA LEU A 100 0.45 -1.45 -5.26
C LEU A 100 1.30 -0.41 -6.00
N VAL A 101 1.82 0.60 -5.30
CA VAL A 101 2.66 1.65 -5.91
C VAL A 101 3.94 1.07 -6.48
N PHE A 102 4.70 0.26 -5.72
CA PHE A 102 5.97 -0.28 -6.21
C PHE A 102 5.78 -1.24 -7.39
N THR A 103 4.72 -2.04 -7.36
CA THR A 103 4.37 -2.90 -8.51
C THR A 103 3.97 -2.08 -9.73
N SER A 104 3.16 -1.04 -9.53
CA SER A 104 2.73 -0.14 -10.62
C SER A 104 3.89 0.66 -11.18
N CYS A 105 4.84 1.11 -10.34
CA CYS A 105 6.09 1.72 -10.75
C CYS A 105 6.90 0.75 -11.63
N GLY A 106 7.01 -0.52 -11.23
CA GLY A 106 7.69 -1.54 -12.02
C GLY A 106 7.08 -1.76 -13.40
N LEU A 107 5.76 -1.87 -13.46
CA LEU A 107 5.04 -2.00 -14.73
C LEU A 107 5.20 -0.75 -15.60
N CYS A 108 5.08 0.43 -15.00
CA CYS A 108 5.27 1.70 -15.67
C CYS A 108 6.69 1.82 -16.23
N ALA A 109 7.72 1.68 -15.39
CA ALA A 109 9.12 1.72 -15.80
C ALA A 109 9.42 0.70 -16.91
N SER A 110 8.87 -0.52 -16.82
CA SER A 110 9.06 -1.53 -17.86
C SER A 110 8.42 -1.16 -19.20
N SER A 111 7.35 -0.37 -19.22
CA SER A 111 6.69 0.06 -20.47
C SER A 111 7.44 1.18 -21.21
N PHE A 112 8.36 1.87 -20.51
CA PHE A 112 9.19 2.94 -21.08
C PHE A 112 10.65 2.54 -21.25
N SER A 113 11.08 1.42 -20.68
CA SER A 113 12.48 1.00 -20.69
C SER A 113 12.81 0.12 -21.89
N PRO A 114 13.99 0.29 -22.51
CA PRO A 114 14.44 -0.56 -23.61
C PRO A 114 14.90 -1.95 -23.13
N SER A 115 15.28 -2.08 -21.86
CA SER A 115 15.74 -3.34 -21.28
C SER A 115 15.15 -3.56 -19.90
N THR A 116 15.11 -4.84 -19.49
CA THR A 116 14.68 -5.26 -18.15
C THR A 116 15.58 -4.68 -17.06
N GLY A 117 16.90 -4.62 -17.31
CA GLY A 117 17.86 -4.04 -16.36
C GLY A 117 17.57 -2.57 -16.04
N VAL A 118 17.27 -1.75 -17.06
CA VAL A 118 16.92 -0.34 -16.86
C VAL A 118 15.59 -0.20 -16.10
N ALA A 119 14.58 -0.99 -16.47
CA ALA A 119 13.30 -0.99 -15.77
C ALA A 119 13.45 -1.31 -14.28
N THR A 120 14.24 -2.35 -13.96
CA THR A 120 14.52 -2.75 -12.58
C THR A 120 15.26 -1.67 -11.81
N ALA A 121 16.30 -1.07 -12.41
CA ALA A 121 17.06 0.01 -11.78
C ALA A 121 16.17 1.23 -11.46
N LEU A 122 15.30 1.64 -12.38
CA LEU A 122 14.33 2.72 -12.15
C LEU A 122 13.34 2.37 -11.03
N SER A 123 12.84 1.13 -11.02
CA SER A 123 11.88 0.66 -10.02
C SER A 123 12.50 0.64 -8.62
N TYR A 124 13.71 0.11 -8.49
CA TYR A 124 14.44 0.10 -7.22
C TYR A 124 14.91 1.48 -6.79
N GLY A 125 15.27 2.36 -7.74
CA GLY A 125 15.55 3.76 -7.45
C GLY A 125 14.36 4.49 -6.84
N LEU A 126 13.16 4.28 -7.40
CA LEU A 126 11.91 4.83 -6.83
C LEU A 126 11.58 4.23 -5.47
N ALA A 127 11.75 2.92 -5.29
CA ALA A 127 11.55 2.27 -3.99
C ALA A 127 12.51 2.84 -2.94
N LEU A 128 13.80 2.99 -3.28
CA LEU A 128 14.82 3.59 -2.42
C LEU A 128 14.49 5.05 -2.08
N LEU A 129 13.99 5.83 -3.05
CA LEU A 129 13.58 7.21 -2.84
C LEU A 129 12.46 7.31 -1.80
N PHE A 130 11.41 6.51 -1.92
CA PHE A 130 10.27 6.54 -0.98
C PHE A 130 10.56 5.90 0.38
N THR A 131 11.54 5.00 0.46
CA THR A 131 11.86 4.28 1.72
C THR A 131 13.02 4.92 2.47
N ALA A 132 14.16 5.14 1.82
CA ALA A 132 15.34 5.75 2.45
C ALA A 132 15.45 7.24 2.14
N GLY A 133 15.15 7.66 0.90
CA GLY A 133 15.27 9.03 0.46
C GLY A 133 14.40 9.99 1.28
N THR A 134 13.14 9.64 1.52
CA THR A 134 12.24 10.47 2.35
C THR A 134 12.68 10.55 3.81
N LEU A 135 13.35 9.51 4.34
CA LEU A 135 13.88 9.53 5.72
C LEU A 135 15.08 10.47 5.87
N SER A 136 15.77 10.81 4.77
CA SER A 136 16.92 11.72 4.81
C SER A 136 16.60 13.10 5.41
N VAL A 137 15.34 13.53 5.36
CA VAL A 137 14.89 14.79 5.98
C VAL A 137 15.13 14.80 7.50
N LEU A 138 15.17 13.63 8.14
CA LEU A 138 15.44 13.49 9.57
C LEU A 138 16.89 13.86 9.94
N LEU A 139 17.85 13.75 9.00
CA LEU A 139 19.24 14.15 9.20
C LEU A 139 19.38 15.66 9.46
N PHE A 140 18.38 16.44 9.04
CA PHE A 140 18.32 17.89 9.19
C PHE A 140 17.14 18.32 10.07
N SER A 141 16.64 17.42 10.92
CA SER A 141 15.43 17.64 11.74
C SER A 141 15.50 18.88 12.64
N SER A 142 16.68 19.27 13.11
CA SER A 142 16.87 20.48 13.93
C SER A 142 16.88 21.79 13.12
N ARG A 143 17.00 21.72 11.79
CA ARG A 143 17.12 22.89 10.89
C ARG A 143 15.94 23.08 9.96
N ILE A 144 15.08 22.07 9.82
CA ILE A 144 13.94 22.07 8.89
C ILE A 144 12.64 22.24 9.66
N ASN A 145 11.75 23.07 9.15
CA ASN A 145 10.40 23.27 9.68
C ASN A 145 9.65 21.92 9.79
N PRO A 146 9.00 21.61 10.94
CA PRO A 146 8.20 20.39 11.12
C PRO A 146 7.18 20.11 10.01
N SER A 147 6.57 21.14 9.42
CA SER A 147 5.61 20.96 8.32
C SER A 147 6.27 20.44 7.04
N ILE A 148 7.51 20.85 6.77
CA ILE A 148 8.30 20.33 5.65
C ILE A 148 8.67 18.88 5.93
N GLN A 149 9.10 18.56 7.16
CA GLN A 149 9.39 17.18 7.55
C GLN A 149 8.16 16.28 7.35
N ALA A 150 6.99 16.68 7.83
CA ALA A 150 5.74 15.94 7.65
C ALA A 150 5.40 15.73 6.16
N CYS A 151 5.60 16.76 5.31
CA CYS A 151 5.36 16.68 3.87
C CYS A 151 6.27 15.65 3.16
N PHE A 152 7.53 15.51 3.58
CA PHE A 152 8.41 14.47 3.02
C PHE A 152 8.10 13.09 3.61
N LEU A 153 7.84 13.03 4.93
CA LEU A 153 7.68 11.77 5.64
C LEU A 153 6.32 11.10 5.39
N MET A 154 5.29 11.82 4.95
CA MET A 154 4.00 11.22 4.55
C MET A 154 4.14 10.24 3.38
N PHE A 155 5.20 10.37 2.56
CA PHE A 155 5.49 9.42 1.49
C PHE A 155 6.16 8.14 1.99
N ASN A 156 6.60 8.10 3.25
CA ASN A 156 7.38 7.00 3.76
C ASN A 156 6.48 5.92 4.41
N PRO A 157 6.50 4.67 3.91
CA PRO A 157 5.68 3.61 4.47
C PRO A 157 6.07 3.21 5.90
N PHE A 158 7.35 3.36 6.28
CA PHE A 158 7.81 3.05 7.64
C PHE A 158 7.33 4.10 8.66
N ILE A 159 7.27 5.38 8.26
CA ILE A 159 6.70 6.43 9.11
C ILE A 159 5.20 6.21 9.30
N ALA A 160 4.47 5.90 8.23
CA ALA A 160 3.04 5.59 8.32
C ALA A 160 2.78 4.41 9.28
N ALA A 161 3.53 3.33 9.11
CA ALA A 161 3.52 2.17 9.99
C ALA A 161 3.85 2.51 11.46
N MET A 162 4.88 3.34 11.67
CA MET A 162 5.30 3.77 13.01
C MET A 162 4.22 4.60 13.70
N GLU A 163 3.58 5.51 12.98
CA GLU A 163 2.48 6.34 13.50
C GLU A 163 1.26 5.49 13.91
N ILE A 164 0.99 4.40 13.18
CA ILE A 164 -0.09 3.46 13.52
C ILE A 164 0.24 2.68 14.80
N THR A 165 1.51 2.31 14.99
CA THR A 165 1.93 1.41 16.07
C THR A 165 2.18 2.13 17.39
N LEU A 166 2.71 3.36 17.32
CA LEU A 166 3.23 4.06 18.48
C LEU A 166 2.51 5.40 18.65
N ASP A 167 1.68 5.50 19.68
CA ASP A 167 0.90 6.72 19.98
C ASP A 167 1.82 7.93 20.25
N ASN A 168 3.02 7.70 20.81
CA ASN A 168 4.01 8.73 21.14
C ASN A 168 5.23 8.73 20.18
N SER A 169 5.07 8.23 18.96
CA SER A 169 6.12 8.21 17.93
C SER A 169 6.59 9.62 17.52
N LEU A 170 7.73 9.66 16.84
CA LEU A 170 8.17 10.88 16.15
C LEU A 170 7.11 11.34 15.13
N ALA A 171 6.47 10.40 14.44
CA ALA A 171 5.46 10.67 13.44
C ALA A 171 4.21 11.34 14.04
N SER A 172 3.74 10.88 15.21
CA SER A 172 2.56 11.43 15.87
C SER A 172 2.76 12.85 16.43
N ARG A 173 4.02 13.28 16.61
CA ARG A 173 4.37 14.63 17.05
C ARG A 173 4.47 15.64 15.91
N LEU A 174 4.48 15.18 14.65
CA LEU A 174 4.53 16.05 13.49
C LEU A 174 3.15 16.66 13.21
N PRO A 175 3.10 17.87 12.62
CA PRO A 175 1.83 18.50 12.30
C PRO A 175 1.03 17.67 11.29
N SER A 176 -0.29 17.67 11.45
CA SER A 176 -1.19 17.10 10.45
C SER A 176 -1.06 17.85 9.12
N ILE A 177 -1.11 17.10 8.03
CA ILE A 177 -1.09 17.65 6.67
C ILE A 177 -2.48 17.44 6.08
N MET A 178 -3.07 18.48 5.48
CA MET A 178 -4.43 18.43 4.93
C MET A 178 -5.51 17.98 5.95
N GLY A 179 -5.30 18.25 7.24
CA GLY A 179 -6.20 17.85 8.32
C GLY A 179 -6.10 16.37 8.73
N ASN A 180 -5.25 15.58 8.07
CA ASN A 180 -5.10 14.14 8.31
C ASN A 180 -3.77 13.80 8.98
N ARG A 181 -3.74 12.64 9.65
CA ARG A 181 -2.49 12.02 10.13
C ARG A 181 -1.61 11.58 8.95
N LEU A 182 -0.32 11.39 9.18
CA LEU A 182 0.63 11.08 8.10
C LEU A 182 0.29 9.74 7.44
N TRP A 183 -0.09 8.71 8.21
CA TRP A 183 -0.48 7.41 7.68
C TRP A 183 -1.74 7.46 6.81
N GLN A 184 -2.70 8.33 7.14
CA GLN A 184 -3.92 8.52 6.34
C GLN A 184 -3.58 9.20 5.02
N ASN A 185 -2.75 10.25 5.06
CA ASN A 185 -2.25 10.90 3.85
C ASN A 185 -1.44 9.92 2.99
N HIS A 186 -0.62 9.06 3.62
CA HIS A 186 0.10 8.01 2.91
C HIS A 186 -0.85 7.12 2.12
N LEU A 187 -1.91 6.60 2.74
CA LEU A 187 -2.91 5.75 2.07
C LEU A 187 -3.57 6.46 0.89
N ILE A 188 -3.99 7.72 1.07
CA ILE A 188 -4.64 8.52 0.03
C ILE A 188 -3.70 8.76 -1.15
N ILE A 189 -2.50 9.26 -0.86
CA ILE A 189 -1.50 9.62 -1.86
C ILE A 189 -1.02 8.38 -2.61
N PHE A 190 -0.75 7.28 -1.92
CA PHE A 190 -0.28 6.06 -2.55
C PHE A 190 -1.38 5.38 -3.37
N SER A 191 -2.63 5.45 -2.93
CA SER A 191 -3.76 4.96 -3.74
C SER A 191 -3.91 5.77 -5.03
N ALA A 192 -3.84 7.10 -4.94
CA ALA A 192 -3.90 7.99 -6.09
C ALA A 192 -2.69 7.79 -7.03
N LEU A 193 -1.49 7.65 -6.48
CA LEU A 193 -0.27 7.42 -7.24
C LEU A 193 -0.30 6.07 -7.96
N ALA A 194 -0.77 5.00 -7.30
CA ALA A 194 -0.94 3.70 -7.94
C ALA A 194 -1.91 3.77 -9.12
N LEU A 195 -3.07 4.42 -8.94
CA LEU A 195 -4.03 4.63 -10.03
C LEU A 195 -3.40 5.39 -11.19
N LEU A 196 -2.71 6.50 -10.92
CA LEU A 196 -2.04 7.31 -11.92
C LEU A 196 -1.01 6.50 -12.72
N LEU A 197 -0.15 5.74 -12.03
CA LEU A 197 0.86 4.90 -12.66
C LEU A 197 0.25 3.80 -13.52
N LEU A 198 -0.85 3.18 -13.07
CA LEU A 198 -1.57 2.18 -13.85
C LEU A 198 -2.22 2.78 -15.10
N VAL A 199 -2.80 3.98 -15.01
CA VAL A 199 -3.36 4.70 -16.16
C VAL A 199 -2.26 5.04 -17.18
N ILE A 200 -1.12 5.58 -16.72
CA ILE A 200 0.03 5.88 -17.58
C ILE A 200 0.54 4.60 -18.27
N SER A 201 0.67 3.51 -17.51
CA SER A 201 1.10 2.21 -18.02
C SER A 201 0.13 1.67 -19.08
N ALA A 202 -1.18 1.72 -18.81
CA ALA A 202 -2.21 1.27 -19.73
C ALA A 202 -2.19 2.08 -21.03
N PHE A 203 -2.07 3.40 -20.93
CA PHE A 203 -1.95 4.27 -22.10
C PHE A 203 -0.69 3.98 -22.92
N ARG A 204 0.45 3.77 -22.25
CA ARG A 204 1.70 3.44 -22.93
C ARG A 204 1.63 2.09 -23.63
N VAL A 205 1.11 1.06 -22.96
CA VAL A 205 0.95 -0.28 -23.56
C VAL A 205 -0.03 -0.24 -24.74
N HIS A 206 -1.11 0.55 -24.65
CA HIS A 206 -2.02 0.76 -25.77
C HIS A 206 -1.33 1.35 -27.01
N TYR A 207 -0.47 2.35 -26.80
CA TYR A 207 0.32 2.91 -27.89
C TYR A 207 1.31 1.89 -28.47
N LEU A 208 1.98 1.11 -27.61
CA LEU A 208 2.85 0.00 -28.04
C LEU A 208 2.10 -1.09 -28.81
N PHE A 209 0.80 -1.27 -28.63
CA PHE A 209 0.00 -2.20 -29.42
C PHE A 209 -0.37 -1.64 -30.80
N LYS A 210 -0.49 -0.31 -30.92
CA LYS A 210 -0.82 0.39 -32.17
C LYS A 210 0.38 0.62 -33.09
N GLU A 211 1.58 0.76 -32.56
CA GLU A 211 2.80 0.92 -33.39
C GLU A 211 3.10 -0.36 -34.16
N GLN A 212 2.61 -0.43 -35.40
CA GLN A 212 3.11 -1.35 -36.42
C GLN A 212 4.43 -0.79 -36.96
N LYS A 213 5.54 -1.32 -36.47
CA LYS A 213 6.81 -1.32 -37.20
C LYS A 213 6.98 -2.69 -37.83
#